data_AF-F8Q1C4-F1
#
_entry.id   AF-F8Q1C4-F1
#
_cell.length_a   1.000
_cell.length_b   1.000
_cell.length_c   1.000
_cell.angle_alpha   90.00
_cell.angle_beta   90.00
_cell.angle_gamma   90.00
#
_symmetry.space_group_name_H-M   'P 1'
#
loop_
_entity.id
_entity.type
_entity.pdbx_description
1 polymer ?
#
loop_
_entity_poly.entity_id
_entity_poly.type
_entity_poly.pdbx_seq_one_letter_code
_entity_poly.pdbx_strand_id
1 'polypeptide(L)'
;MATNIAETSITIPGVRYVIDTGKCKEKRYLTRDTGGGFDTLLTRDVTQSSAMQRAGRAGREGPGFCFRLYTEDAFSSMAVSAEPEI
;
A
#
# COMPACT_ATOMS: atom_id res chain seq x y z
N MET A 1 10.33 -10.08 1.74
CA MET A 1 9.19 -9.59 0.96
C MET A 1 8.13 -9.16 1.95
N ALA A 2 7.87 -7.85 2.09
CA ALA A 2 6.91 -7.34 3.06
C ALA A 2 5.59 -7.01 2.34
N THR A 3 4.48 -7.51 2.87
CA THR A 3 3.13 -7.07 2.47
C THR A 3 2.74 -5.83 3.28
N ASN A 4 1.51 -5.34 3.11
CA ASN A 4 0.88 -4.26 3.88
C ASN A 4 1.08 -4.42 5.42
N ILE A 5 1.43 -5.61 5.90
CA ILE A 5 1.76 -5.91 7.31
C ILE A 5 2.99 -5.10 7.81
N ALA A 6 3.99 -4.83 6.97
CA ALA A 6 5.10 -3.97 7.36
C ALA A 6 4.78 -2.47 7.22
N GLU A 7 3.68 -2.13 6.55
CA GLU A 7 3.22 -0.75 6.41
C GLU A 7 2.68 -0.21 7.74
N THR A 8 2.06 -1.06 8.56
CA THR A 8 1.41 -0.64 9.82
C THR A 8 1.81 -1.43 11.06
N SER A 9 2.18 -2.72 10.97
CA SER A 9 2.23 -3.59 12.18
C SER A 9 3.61 -3.97 12.69
N ILE A 10 4.70 -3.79 11.92
CA ILE A 10 6.05 -4.19 12.35
C ILE A 10 7.06 -3.07 12.07
N THR A 11 7.81 -2.68 13.09
CA THR A 11 9.00 -1.81 12.91
C THR A 11 10.21 -2.70 12.78
N ILE A 12 10.84 -2.67 11.61
CA ILE A 12 12.12 -3.35 11.37
C ILE A 12 13.22 -2.31 11.60
N PRO A 13 14.07 -2.45 12.63
CA PRO A 13 15.18 -1.53 12.86
C PRO A 13 16.19 -1.61 11.71
N GLY A 14 16.89 -0.51 11.45
CA GLY A 14 17.92 -0.44 10.40
C GLY A 14 17.41 -0.37 8.95
N VAL A 15 16.10 -0.21 8.71
CA VAL A 15 15.59 -0.01 7.34
C VAL A 15 16.03 1.36 6.81
N ARG A 16 16.92 1.35 5.84
CA ARG A 16 17.44 2.55 5.14
C ARG A 16 16.98 2.67 3.70
N TYR A 17 16.49 1.57 3.13
CA TYR A 17 16.07 1.48 1.73
C TYR A 17 14.72 0.81 1.65
N VAL A 18 13.78 1.46 0.98
CA VAL A 18 12.44 0.94 0.67
C VAL A 18 12.33 0.85 -0.85
N ILE A 19 11.81 -0.29 -1.34
CA ILE A 19 11.44 -0.46 -2.74
C ILE A 19 9.91 -0.61 -2.76
N ASP A 20 9.22 0.39 -3.30
CA ASP A 20 7.76 0.43 -3.36
C ASP A 20 7.28 0.07 -4.78
N THR A 21 6.56 -1.05 -4.87
CA THR A 21 5.95 -1.53 -6.12
C THR A 21 4.68 -0.77 -6.49
N GLY A 22 4.11 0.01 -5.56
CA GLY A 22 2.86 0.73 -5.79
C GLY A 22 1.62 -0.16 -5.80
N LYS A 23 1.75 -1.46 -5.48
CA LYS A 23 0.61 -2.39 -5.43
C LYS A 23 0.33 -2.89 -4.00
N CYS A 24 -0.93 -3.21 -3.74
CA CYS A 24 -1.38 -3.93 -2.55
C CYS A 24 -2.33 -5.07 -2.95
N LYS A 25 -2.51 -6.02 -2.03
CA LYS A 25 -3.61 -6.98 -2.08
C LYS A 25 -4.66 -6.53 -1.08
N GLU A 26 -5.89 -6.40 -1.53
CA GLU A 26 -7.04 -5.95 -0.75
C GLU A 26 -8.15 -6.99 -0.86
N LYS A 27 -8.76 -7.34 0.27
CA LYS A 27 -9.90 -8.24 0.33
C LYS A 27 -11.16 -7.40 0.10
N ARG A 28 -11.94 -7.73 -0.94
CA ARG A 28 -13.22 -7.06 -1.23
C ARG A 28 -14.33 -8.08 -1.28
N TYR A 29 -15.47 -7.72 -0.68
CA TYR A 29 -16.71 -8.46 -0.84
C TYR A 29 -17.41 -8.03 -2.12
N LEU A 30 -17.66 -8.97 -3.02
CA LEU A 30 -18.45 -8.72 -4.23
C LEU A 30 -19.87 -9.22 -3.99
N THR A 31 -20.80 -8.30 -3.79
CA THR A 31 -22.24 -8.58 -3.78
C THR A 31 -22.71 -8.81 -5.21
N ARG A 32 -23.34 -9.96 -5.52
CA ARG A 32 -24.19 -10.05 -6.71
C ARG A 32 -25.57 -9.50 -6.37
N ASP A 33 -26.18 -8.83 -7.35
CA ASP A 33 -27.57 -8.34 -7.31
C ASP A 33 -28.60 -9.47 -7.05
N THR A 34 -28.18 -10.74 -7.11
CA THR A 34 -29.01 -11.94 -6.91
C THR A 34 -28.79 -12.63 -5.55
N GLY A 35 -28.29 -11.94 -4.52
CA GLY A 35 -28.34 -12.43 -3.13
C GLY A 35 -27.22 -13.38 -2.69
N GLY A 36 -26.15 -13.51 -3.46
CA GLY A 36 -24.94 -14.24 -3.06
C GLY A 36 -23.70 -13.37 -3.26
N GLY A 37 -22.83 -13.27 -2.26
CA GLY A 37 -21.56 -12.57 -2.38
C GLY A 37 -20.39 -13.43 -1.92
N PHE A 38 -19.23 -13.21 -2.54
CA PHE A 38 -18.00 -13.93 -2.21
C PHE A 38 -16.86 -12.96 -1.95
N ASP A 39 -15.99 -13.34 -1.03
CA ASP A 39 -14.76 -12.64 -0.73
C ASP A 39 -13.73 -12.89 -1.83
N THR A 40 -13.16 -11.82 -2.39
CA THR A 40 -12.09 -11.90 -3.38
C THR A 40 -10.87 -11.10 -2.92
N LEU A 41 -9.68 -11.63 -3.16
CA LEU A 41 -8.42 -10.91 -2.96
C LEU A 41 -7.96 -10.30 -4.29
N LEU A 42 -8.09 -8.99 -4.44
CA LEU A 42 -7.72 -8.28 -5.66
C LEU A 42 -6.39 -7.57 -5.48
N THR A 43 -5.57 -7.56 -6.53
CA THR A 43 -4.38 -6.72 -6.59
C THR A 43 -4.76 -5.36 -7.16
N ARG A 44 -4.38 -4.30 -6.45
CA ARG A 44 -4.73 -2.91 -6.77
C ARG A 44 -3.54 -2.00 -6.55
N ASP A 45 -3.64 -0.78 -7.07
CA ASP A 45 -2.74 0.30 -6.70
C ASP A 45 -2.92 0.69 -5.24
N VAL A 46 -1.80 1.05 -4.60
CA VAL A 46 -1.82 1.66 -3.27
C VAL A 46 -2.39 3.08 -3.36
N THR A 47 -2.79 3.61 -2.23
CA THR A 47 -3.14 5.02 -2.13
C THR A 47 -1.88 5.87 -2.01
N GLN A 48 -1.99 7.16 -2.32
CA GLN A 48 -0.90 8.12 -2.12
C GLN A 48 -0.49 8.14 -0.64
N SER A 49 -1.44 8.13 0.29
CA SER A 49 -1.17 8.04 1.73
C SER A 49 -0.37 6.80 2.10
N SER A 50 -0.68 5.63 1.52
CA SER A 50 0.03 4.38 1.76
C SER A 50 1.46 4.41 1.23
N ALA A 51 1.64 4.89 0.00
CA ALA A 51 2.97 5.08 -0.59
C ALA A 51 3.84 6.06 0.24
N MET A 52 3.24 7.11 0.81
CA MET A 52 3.93 8.02 1.74
C MET A 52 4.32 7.34 3.05
N GLN A 53 3.41 6.55 3.64
CA GLN A 53 3.72 5.77 4.85
C GLN A 53 4.86 4.78 4.63
N ARG A 54 4.88 4.10 3.47
CA ARG A 54 5.98 3.21 3.06
C ARG A 54 7.31 3.95 2.97
N ALA A 55 7.33 5.13 2.33
CA ALA A 55 8.53 5.94 2.20
C ALA A 55 9.10 6.36 3.57
N GLY A 56 8.22 6.70 4.54
CA GLY A 56 8.62 7.06 5.90
C GLY A 56 9.39 5.97 6.66
N ARG A 57 9.30 4.71 6.24
CA ARG A 57 10.02 3.59 6.87
C ARG A 57 11.54 3.68 6.69
N ALA A 58 12.02 4.25 5.58
CA ALA A 58 13.44 4.41 5.32
C ALA A 58 14.09 5.51 6.19
N GLY A 59 13.30 6.47 6.68
CA GLY A 59 13.78 7.68 7.36
C GLY A 59 13.77 7.61 8.89
N ARG A 60 13.50 6.44 9.49
CA ARG A 60 13.17 6.35 10.92
C ARG A 60 14.39 6.51 11.84
N GLU A 61 15.54 5.96 11.46
CA GLU A 61 16.77 5.94 12.27
C GLU A 61 17.90 6.79 11.66
N GLY A 62 17.61 7.50 10.57
CA GLY A 62 18.56 8.32 9.83
C GLY A 62 18.15 8.51 8.37
N PRO A 63 18.98 9.18 7.54
CA PRO A 63 18.67 9.40 6.13
C PRO A 63 18.50 8.08 5.38
N GLY A 64 17.38 7.91 4.69
CA GLY A 64 17.08 6.75 3.87
C GLY A 64 16.44 7.11 2.55
N PHE A 65 16.31 6.11 1.68
CA PHE A 65 15.81 6.26 0.32
C PHE A 65 14.60 5.37 0.09
N CYS A 66 13.62 5.90 -0.65
CA CYS A 66 12.49 5.14 -1.15
C CYS A 66 12.51 5.16 -2.67
N PHE A 67 12.61 3.99 -3.29
CA PHE A 67 12.57 3.80 -4.73
C PHE A 67 11.19 3.33 -5.16
N ARG A 68 10.49 4.15 -5.94
CA ARG A 68 9.17 3.82 -6.48
C ARG A 68 9.34 3.18 -7.85
N LEU A 69 8.69 2.04 -8.07
CA LEU A 69 8.73 1.30 -9.33
C LEU A 69 7.60 1.72 -10.29
N TYR A 70 7.17 2.97 -10.19
CA TYR A 70 6.07 3.58 -10.94
C TYR A 70 6.37 5.06 -11.17
N THR A 71 5.79 5.64 -12.21
CA THR A 71 6.02 7.05 -12.58
C THR A 71 5.31 8.02 -11.65
N GLU A 72 5.71 9.30 -11.71
CA GLU A 72 5.00 10.37 -11.01
C GLU A 72 3.55 10.49 -11.47
N ASP A 73 3.29 10.39 -12.78
CA ASP A 73 1.91 10.38 -13.32
C ASP A 73 1.08 9.24 -12.74
N ALA A 74 1.66 8.05 -12.63
CA ALA A 74 1.00 6.90 -12.01
C ALA A 74 0.67 7.20 -10.54
N PHE A 75 1.62 7.77 -9.78
CA PHE A 75 1.38 8.18 -8.39
C PHE A 75 0.25 9.21 -8.26
N SER A 76 0.24 10.23 -9.12
CA SER A 76 -0.79 11.27 -9.13
C SER A 76 -2.18 10.74 -9.50
N SER A 77 -2.24 9.63 -10.25
CA SER A 77 -3.50 8.94 -10.60
C SER A 77 -4.05 8.04 -9.48
N MET A 78 -3.24 7.72 -8.46
CA MET A 78 -3.67 6.89 -7.33
C MET A 78 -4.65 7.63 -6.43
N ALA A 79 -5.54 6.87 -5.79
CA ALA A 79 -6.44 7.42 -4.77
C ALA A 79 -5.67 8.06 -3.62
N VAL A 80 -6.16 9.18 -3.08
CA VAL A 80 -5.45 9.95 -2.03
C VAL A 80 -5.33 9.14 -0.73
N SER A 81 -6.44 8.53 -0.30
CA SER A 81 -6.52 7.70 0.90
C SER A 81 -7.40 6.48 0.63
N ALA A 82 -7.31 5.45 1.49
CA ALA A 82 -8.21 4.32 1.41
C ALA A 82 -9.64 4.76 1.75
N GLU A 83 -10.64 4.11 1.15
CA GLU A 83 -12.02 4.29 1.60
C GLU A 83 -12.17 3.71 3.01
N PRO A 84 -12.95 4.35 3.90
CA PRO A 84 -13.22 3.82 5.23
C PRO A 84 -13.88 2.43 5.15
N GLU A 85 -13.38 1.45 5.92
CA GLU A 85 -14.12 0.21 6.17
C GLU A 85 -15.30 0.55 7.10
N ILE A 86 -16.51 0.67 6.56
CA ILE A 86 -17.78 0.83 7.31
C ILE A 86 -18.77 -0.22 6.81
#